data_AF-A0A3A5AUW0-F1
#
_entry.id   AF-A0A3A5AUW0-F1
#
_cell.length_a   1.000
_cell.length_b   1.000
_cell.length_c   1.000
_cell.angle_alpha   90.00
_cell.angle_beta   90.00
_cell.angle_gamma   90.00
#
_symmetry.space_group_name_H-M   'P 1'
#
loop_
_entity.id
_entity.type
_entity.pdbx_description
1 polymer ?
#
loop_
_entity_poly.entity_id
_entity_poly.type
_entity_poly.pdbx_seq_one_letter_code
_entity_poly.pdbx_strand_id
1 'polypeptide(L)'
;MVPSRKAIIQGMEKLQKDQSLAFTIPETFGGGVAIIHLNTGEGKRFILKVSRDLETARNSLPYWSHDKPKPIAKWVADRLGSLMP
;
A
#
# COMPACT_ATOMS: atom_id res chain seq x y z
N MET A 1 7.52 13.41 -5.27
CA MET A 1 8.65 12.58 -4.75
C MET A 1 8.11 11.18 -4.51
N VAL A 2 8.56 10.17 -5.26
CA VAL A 2 8.10 8.78 -5.08
C VAL A 2 8.83 8.18 -3.88
N PRO A 3 8.13 7.70 -2.83
CA PRO A 3 8.78 7.14 -1.66
C PRO A 3 9.53 5.86 -2.02
N SER A 4 10.81 5.78 -1.64
CA SER A 4 11.59 4.55 -1.84
C SER A 4 11.00 3.40 -1.03
N ARG A 5 11.22 2.16 -1.47
CA ARG A 5 10.79 0.95 -0.76
C ARG A 5 11.10 0.98 0.74
N LYS A 6 12.29 1.47 1.12
CA LYS A 6 12.72 1.59 2.52
C LYS A 6 11.83 2.57 3.32
N ALA A 7 11.46 3.70 2.73
CA ALA A 7 10.55 4.66 3.35
C ALA A 7 9.14 4.08 3.52
N ILE A 8 8.64 3.32 2.53
CA ILE A 8 7.35 2.62 2.62
C ILE A 8 7.37 1.60 3.76
N ILE A 9 8.44 0.79 3.86
CA ILE A 9 8.61 -0.18 4.96
C ILE A 9 8.60 0.52 6.31
N GLN A 10 9.39 1.60 6.48
CA GLN A 10 9.42 2.33 7.74
C GLN A 10 8.07 2.96 8.09
N GLY A 11 7.35 3.47 7.09
CA GLY A 11 5.99 3.96 7.28
C GLY A 11 5.05 2.83 7.75
N MET A 12 5.15 1.66 7.13
CA MET A 12 4.34 0.50 7.49
C MET A 12 4.65 0.00 8.91
N GLU A 13 5.92 -0.03 9.31
CA GLU A 13 6.31 -0.46 10.66
C GLU A 13 5.83 0.51 11.74
N LYS A 14 5.70 1.80 11.40
CA LYS A 14 5.17 2.84 12.28
C LYS A 14 3.65 3.00 12.21
N LEU A 15 2.97 2.25 11.34
CA LEU A 15 1.51 2.29 11.28
C LEU A 15 0.93 1.89 12.64
N GLN A 16 -0.07 2.64 13.07
CA GLN A 16 -0.85 2.34 14.26
C GLN A 16 -2.25 1.85 13.86
N LYS A 17 -3.00 1.32 14.85
CA LYS A 17 -4.43 1.04 14.68
C LYS A 17 -5.12 2.32 14.16
N ASP A 18 -6.02 2.17 13.18
CA ASP A 18 -6.70 3.27 12.48
C ASP A 18 -5.86 4.11 11.50
N GLN A 19 -4.55 3.91 11.42
CA GLN A 19 -3.74 4.57 10.40
C GLN A 19 -3.67 3.77 9.10
N SER A 20 -3.53 4.50 8.00
CA SER A 20 -3.34 3.92 6.68
C SER A 20 -2.37 4.75 5.85
N LEU A 21 -1.59 4.08 5.00
CA LEU A 21 -0.73 4.71 4.00
C LEU A 21 -1.41 4.58 2.65
N ALA A 22 -1.71 5.71 2.01
CA ALA A 22 -2.27 5.75 0.66
C ALA A 22 -1.19 6.15 -0.35
N PHE A 23 -1.23 5.53 -1.52
CA PHE A 23 -0.29 5.72 -2.61
C PHE A 23 -1.05 5.79 -3.93
N THR A 24 -0.78 6.82 -4.74
CA THR A 24 -1.38 6.94 -6.07
C THR A 24 -0.58 6.13 -7.07
N ILE A 25 -1.22 5.20 -7.75
CA ILE A 25 -0.63 4.39 -8.81
C ILE A 25 -0.73 5.22 -10.11
N PRO A 26 0.39 5.44 -10.82
CA PRO A 26 0.36 6.14 -12.10
C PRO A 26 -0.41 5.35 -13.17
N GLU A 27 -0.98 6.06 -14.15
CA GLU A 27 -1.78 5.46 -15.23
C GLU A 27 -1.01 4.41 -16.05
N THR A 28 0.32 4.51 -16.11
CA THR A 28 1.18 3.51 -16.77
C THR A 28 1.04 2.10 -16.19
N PHE A 29 0.58 1.97 -14.94
CA PHE A 29 0.30 0.69 -14.28
C PHE A 29 -1.21 0.42 -14.11
N GLY A 30 -2.05 1.11 -14.86
CA GLY A 30 -3.52 0.99 -14.83
C GLY A 30 -4.22 2.02 -13.95
N GLY A 31 -3.48 2.93 -13.31
CA GLY A 31 -4.03 4.01 -12.50
C GLY A 31 -4.64 3.56 -11.18
N GLY A 32 -4.99 4.53 -10.33
CA GLY A 32 -5.77 4.32 -9.10
C GLY A 32 -5.00 4.59 -7.81
N VAL A 33 -5.49 4.00 -6.71
CA VAL A 33 -4.98 4.22 -5.35
C VAL A 33 -4.77 2.89 -4.64
N ALA A 34 -3.57 2.70 -4.09
CA ALA A 34 -3.21 1.63 -3.18
C ALA A 34 -3.23 2.14 -1.73
N ILE A 35 -3.93 1.43 -0.84
CA ILE A 35 -4.01 1.73 0.58
C ILE A 35 -3.47 0.55 1.38
N ILE A 36 -2.55 0.84 2.29
CA ILE A 36 -2.00 -0.10 3.25
C ILE A 36 -2.53 0.26 4.64
N HIS A 37 -3.04 -0.70 5.38
CA HIS A 37 -3.37 -0.53 6.80
C HIS A 37 -3.04 -1.80 7.58
N LEU A 38 -3.02 -1.66 8.91
CA LEU A 38 -2.92 -2.80 9.80
C LEU A 38 -4.25 -3.53 9.86
N ASN A 39 -4.19 -4.86 9.83
CA ASN A 39 -5.32 -5.69 10.19
C ASN A 39 -5.52 -5.62 11.71
N THR A 40 -6.74 -5.33 12.14
CA THR A 40 -7.11 -5.23 13.56
C THR A 40 -7.73 -6.50 14.10
N GLY A 41 -8.07 -7.47 13.23
CA GLY A 41 -8.62 -8.78 13.57
C GLY A 41 -7.60 -9.91 13.48
N GLU A 42 -8.09 -11.16 13.44
CA GLU A 42 -7.24 -12.34 13.23
C GLU A 42 -6.74 -12.44 11.79
N GLY A 43 -5.47 -12.81 11.63
CA GLY A 43 -4.84 -13.04 10.33
C GLY A 43 -3.60 -12.17 10.08
N LYS A 44 -3.35 -11.91 8.80
CA LYS A 44 -2.13 -11.23 8.33
C LYS A 44 -2.06 -9.78 8.84
N ARG A 45 -0.92 -9.40 9.42
CA ARG A 45 -0.71 -8.07 10.05
C ARG A 45 -0.96 -6.86 9.11
N PHE A 46 -0.60 -6.96 7.84
CA PHE A 46 -0.73 -5.86 6.89
C PHE A 46 -1.69 -6.23 5.76
N ILE A 47 -2.59 -5.30 5.42
CA ILE A 47 -3.54 -5.42 4.33
C ILE A 47 -3.26 -4.31 3.31
N LEU A 48 -3.20 -4.71 2.04
CA LEU A 48 -3.17 -3.87 0.87
C LEU A 48 -4.54 -3.92 0.19
N LYS A 49 -5.13 -2.76 -0.03
CA LYS A 49 -6.33 -2.56 -0.85
C LYS A 49 -5.96 -1.70 -2.04
N VAL A 50 -6.55 -1.98 -3.20
CA VAL A 50 -6.29 -1.24 -4.43
C VAL A 50 -7.62 -0.97 -5.10
N SER A 51 -7.86 0.27 -5.49
CA SER A 51 -9.06 0.64 -6.22
C SER A 51 -8.81 1.87 -7.08
N ARG A 52 -9.82 2.34 -7.81
CA ARG A 52 -9.70 3.55 -8.64
C ARG A 52 -9.52 4.81 -7.79
N ASP A 53 -10.18 4.86 -6.63
CA ASP A 53 -10.23 6.03 -5.77
C ASP A 53 -9.99 5.67 -4.29
N LEU A 54 -9.59 6.65 -3.49
CA LEU A 54 -9.25 6.45 -2.08
C LEU A 54 -10.45 5.97 -1.25
N GLU A 55 -11.64 6.51 -1.50
CA GLU A 55 -12.88 6.11 -0.81
C GLU A 55 -13.27 4.67 -1.13
N THR A 56 -13.21 4.31 -2.42
CA THR A 56 -13.49 2.93 -2.85
C THR A 56 -12.42 1.98 -2.35
N ALA A 57 -11.15 2.37 -2.32
CA ALA A 57 -10.06 1.55 -1.81
C ALA A 57 -10.16 1.32 -0.29
N ARG A 58 -10.72 2.26 0.49
CA ARG A 58 -10.99 2.04 1.92
C ARG A 58 -12.06 0.96 2.15
N ASN A 59 -13.14 1.02 1.37
CA ASN A 59 -14.28 0.11 1.48
C ASN A 59 -14.13 -1.20 0.69
N SER A 60 -13.16 -1.27 -0.22
CA SER A 60 -12.91 -2.45 -1.05
C SER A 60 -12.42 -3.64 -0.23
N LEU A 61 -12.54 -4.82 -0.82
CA LEU A 61 -11.95 -6.03 -0.30
C LEU A 61 -10.41 -5.94 -0.30
N PRO A 62 -9.74 -6.65 0.63
CA PRO A 62 -8.28 -6.76 0.63
C PRO A 62 -7.81 -7.36 -0.71
N TYR A 63 -6.98 -6.62 -1.42
CA TYR A 63 -6.34 -7.11 -2.64
C TYR A 63 -5.25 -8.13 -2.30
N TRP A 64 -4.46 -7.84 -1.26
CA TRP A 64 -3.42 -8.72 -0.77
C TRP A 64 -3.16 -8.47 0.71
N SER A 65 -2.79 -9.50 1.47
CA SER A 65 -2.42 -9.36 2.87
C SER A 65 -1.19 -10.19 3.20
N HIS A 66 -0.35 -9.69 4.12
CA HIS A 66 0.88 -10.36 4.52
C HIS A 66 1.30 -9.98 5.95
N ASP A 67 1.96 -10.88 6.67
CA ASP A 67 2.47 -10.61 8.04
C ASP A 67 3.65 -9.65 8.08
N LYS A 68 4.35 -9.48 6.95
CA LYS A 68 5.60 -8.73 6.86
C LYS A 68 5.38 -7.51 5.98
N PRO A 69 5.98 -6.35 6.31
CA PRO A 69 5.80 -5.15 5.52
C PRO A 69 6.55 -5.22 4.17
N LYS A 70 7.70 -5.91 4.14
CA LYS A 70 8.59 -6.04 2.98
C LYS A 70 7.91 -6.47 1.67
N PRO A 71 7.10 -7.56 1.60
CA PRO A 71 6.43 -7.98 0.37
C PRO A 71 5.44 -6.95 -0.18
N ILE A 72 4.59 -6.37 0.69
CA ILE A 72 3.63 -5.33 0.27
C ILE A 72 4.38 -4.06 -0.14
N ALA A 73 5.36 -3.61 0.64
CA ALA A 73 6.16 -2.43 0.29
C ALA A 73 6.94 -2.63 -1.01
N LYS A 74 7.43 -3.86 -1.29
CA LYS A 74 8.06 -4.19 -2.56
C LYS A 74 7.09 -3.99 -3.72
N TRP A 75 5.89 -4.53 -3.61
CA TRP A 75 4.86 -4.42 -4.63
C TRP A 75 4.44 -2.97 -4.87
N VAL A 76 4.27 -2.19 -3.80
CA VAL A 76 3.87 -0.78 -3.92
C VAL A 76 5.00 0.03 -4.55
N ALA A 77 6.24 -0.16 -4.12
CA ALA A 77 7.39 0.50 -4.75
C ALA A 77 7.56 0.14 -6.23
N ASP A 78 7.24 -1.09 -6.63
CA ASP A 78 7.30 -1.56 -8.01
C ASP A 78 6.30 -0.83 -8.91
N ARG A 79 5.06 -0.66 -8.43
CA ARG A 79 3.98 0.00 -9.18
C ARG A 79 3.96 1.51 -9.08
N LEU A 80 4.50 2.07 -7.99
CA LEU A 80 4.69 3.51 -7.88
C LEU A 80 5.72 4.03 -8.89
N GLY A 81 6.61 3.15 -9.36
CA GLY A 81 7.58 3.44 -10.40
C GLY A 81 8.63 4.45 -9.94
N SER A 82 9.89 4.10 -10.07
CA SER A 82 10.90 5.14 -10.27
C SER A 82 11.91 4.65 -11.29
N LEU A 83 11.72 5.08 -12.53
CA LEU A 83 12.78 5.56 -13.39
C LEU A 83 12.14 6.35 -14.55
N MET A 84 12.26 7.68 -14.52
CA MET A 84 12.48 8.42 -15.77
C MET A 84 13.95 8.87 -15.73
N PRO A 85 14.75 8.63 -16.78
CA PRO A 85 16.06 9.26 -16.93
C PRO A 85 15.95 10.78 -17.05
#